data_AF-A0A397HD95-F1
#
_entry.id   AF-A0A397HD95-F1
#
_cell.length_a   1.000
_cell.length_b   1.000
_cell.length_c   1.000
_cell.angle_alpha   90.00
_cell.angle_beta   90.00
_cell.angle_gamma   90.00
#
_symmetry.space_group_name_H-M   'P 1'
#
loop_
_entity.id
_entity.type
_entity.pdbx_description
1 polymer ?
#
loop_
_entity_poly.entity_id
_entity_poly.type
_entity_poly.pdbx_seq_one_letter_code
_entity_poly.pdbx_strand_id
1 'polypeptide(L)'
;MAERVNFKPNDIEFFYKEEIKFSLNEEKCILYVPHRWNQEAIDGLLISKIKNKLYVAPIQITFDKNSHSDSESKFFSSIWPNLKSNLSGFEGELKIIFIWITSKSDTDVKVDVKNRTTRNGTFEINPDYIQVVMGFGNVNIDIDRYLS
;
A
#
# COMPACT_ATOMS: atom_id res chain seq x y z
N MET A 1 4.70 -12.41 -12.25
CA MET A 1 3.33 -12.66 -11.80
C MET A 1 3.32 -12.56 -10.28
N ALA A 2 2.69 -11.52 -9.73
CA ALA A 2 2.51 -11.43 -8.28
C ALA A 2 1.70 -12.65 -7.80
N GLU A 3 1.99 -13.17 -6.61
CA GLU A 3 1.04 -14.04 -5.92
C GLU A 3 -0.30 -13.27 -5.88
N ARG A 4 -1.36 -13.81 -6.49
CA ARG A 4 -2.70 -13.22 -6.39
C ARG A 4 -3.21 -13.40 -4.97
N VAL A 5 -2.89 -12.45 -4.11
CA VAL A 5 -3.41 -12.38 -2.75
C VAL A 5 -4.82 -11.81 -2.84
N ASN A 6 -5.80 -12.58 -2.36
CA ASN A 6 -7.16 -12.09 -2.25
C ASN A 6 -7.35 -11.44 -0.88
N PHE A 7 -7.40 -10.11 -0.86
CA PHE A 7 -7.69 -9.37 0.36
C PHE A 7 -9.20 -9.29 0.57
N LYS A 8 -9.66 -9.71 1.75
CA LYS A 8 -11.05 -9.56 2.18
C LYS A 8 -11.08 -8.90 3.56
N PRO A 9 -11.29 -7.58 3.63
CA PRO A 9 -11.32 -6.87 4.90
C PRO A 9 -12.41 -7.45 5.81
N ASN A 10 -12.01 -7.81 7.03
CA ASN A 10 -12.90 -8.21 8.10
C ASN A 10 -13.32 -7.02 8.96
N ASP A 11 -12.44 -6.03 9.08
CA ASP A 11 -12.62 -4.83 9.88
C ASP A 11 -12.12 -3.59 9.12
N ILE A 12 -12.63 -2.42 9.51
CA ILE A 12 -12.21 -1.11 8.99
C ILE A 12 -11.76 -0.26 10.17
N GLU A 13 -10.57 0.34 10.07
CA GLU A 13 -10.05 1.27 11.07
C GLU A 13 -9.67 2.61 10.42
N PHE A 14 -9.83 3.70 11.16
CA PHE A 14 -9.39 5.01 10.70
C PHE A 14 -8.05 5.37 11.34
N PHE A 15 -7.14 5.94 10.56
CA PHE A 15 -5.87 6.44 11.08
C PHE A 15 -5.73 7.94 10.87
N TYR A 16 -5.07 8.61 11.83
CA TYR A 16 -4.82 10.05 11.78
C TYR A 16 -3.35 10.31 11.46
N LYS A 17 -3.09 11.14 10.44
CA LYS A 17 -1.73 11.40 9.92
C LYS A 17 -1.02 10.09 9.52
N GLU A 18 0.04 9.74 10.24
CA GLU A 18 0.98 8.65 9.94
C GLU A 18 0.94 7.55 11.01
N GLU A 19 0.02 7.65 11.99
CA GLU A 19 -0.05 6.73 13.12
C GLU A 19 -1.09 5.64 12.86
N ILE A 20 -0.61 4.45 12.49
CA ILE A 20 -1.43 3.25 12.33
C ILE A 20 -1.15 2.32 13.52
N LYS A 21 -2.17 2.12 14.36
CA LYS A 21 -2.09 1.20 15.50
C LYS A 21 -2.41 -0.21 15.03
N PHE A 22 -1.39 -0.89 14.54
CA PHE A 22 -1.50 -2.29 14.17
C PHE A 22 -1.57 -3.16 15.43
N SER A 23 -2.60 -4.00 15.52
CA SER A 23 -2.67 -5.08 16.51
C SER A 23 -2.67 -6.42 15.79
N LEU A 24 -1.89 -7.38 16.31
CA LEU A 24 -1.75 -8.71 15.74
C LEU A 24 -3.05 -9.50 15.92
N ASN A 25 -3.86 -9.49 14.88
CA ASN A 25 -5.01 -10.37 14.76
C ASN A 25 -4.73 -11.37 13.64
N GLU A 26 -4.40 -12.61 14.01
CA GLU A 26 -4.23 -13.68 13.03
C GLU A 26 -5.52 -13.84 12.22
N GLU A 27 -5.37 -14.09 10.92
CA GLU A 27 -6.47 -14.30 9.96
C GLU A 27 -7.39 -13.10 9.73
N LYS A 28 -7.08 -11.94 10.32
CA LYS A 28 -7.78 -10.69 10.03
C LYS A 28 -7.06 -9.87 8.96
N CYS A 29 -7.84 -9.47 7.95
CA CYS A 29 -7.47 -8.38 7.06
C CYS A 29 -8.19 -7.12 7.54
N ILE A 30 -7.45 -6.05 7.80
CA ILE A 30 -7.99 -4.76 8.23
C ILE A 30 -7.75 -3.75 7.11
N LEU A 31 -8.81 -3.01 6.74
CA LEU A 31 -8.71 -1.85 5.87
C LEU A 31 -8.56 -0.58 6.72
N TYR A 32 -7.38 -0.01 6.71
CA TYR A 32 -7.08 1.29 7.30
C TYR A 32 -7.42 2.40 6.32
N VAL A 33 -8.32 3.30 6.71
CA VAL A 33 -8.76 4.44 5.89
C VAL A 33 -8.22 5.74 6.50
N PRO A 34 -7.60 6.63 5.71
CA PRO A 34 -7.18 7.93 6.20
C PRO A 34 -8.40 8.69 6.76
N HIS A 35 -8.25 9.27 7.96
CA HIS A 35 -9.32 10.10 8.52
C HIS A 35 -9.54 11.39 7.71
N ARG A 36 -8.51 11.85 6.98
CA ARG A 36 -8.60 13.01 6.08
C ARG A 36 -8.85 12.53 4.66
N TRP A 37 -9.85 13.12 4.02
CA TRP A 37 -10.32 12.75 2.68
C TRP A 37 -9.31 13.05 1.54
N ASN A 38 -8.27 13.86 1.79
CA ASN A 38 -7.22 14.22 0.82
C ASN A 38 -5.82 13.87 1.35
N GLN A 39 -5.63 12.66 1.85
CA GLN A 39 -4.31 12.19 2.22
C GLN A 39 -3.46 12.02 0.94
N GLU A 40 -2.41 12.82 0.78
CA GLU A 40 -1.65 12.85 -0.50
C GLU A 40 -0.94 11.54 -0.87
N ALA A 41 -0.70 10.67 0.11
CA ALA A 41 0.11 9.47 -0.08
C ALA A 41 -0.69 8.26 -0.57
N ILE A 42 -1.84 7.99 0.07
CA ILE A 42 -2.69 6.80 -0.15
C ILE A 42 -4.13 7.11 0.25
N ASP A 43 -5.09 6.44 -0.38
CA ASP A 43 -6.51 6.51 -0.06
C ASP A 43 -6.96 5.38 0.87
N GLY A 44 -6.13 4.34 1.03
CA GLY A 44 -6.38 3.23 1.93
C GLY A 44 -5.15 2.36 2.13
N LEU A 45 -5.17 1.53 3.16
CA LEU A 45 -4.10 0.58 3.46
C LEU A 45 -4.70 -0.72 3.96
N LEU A 46 -4.40 -1.82 3.28
CA LEU A 46 -4.75 -3.15 3.76
C LEU A 46 -3.57 -3.74 4.54
N ILE A 47 -3.83 -4.27 5.73
CA ILE A 47 -2.87 -5.11 6.43
C ILE A 47 -3.53 -6.47 6.66
N SER A 48 -2.84 -7.54 6.31
CA SER A 48 -3.35 -8.91 6.46
C SER A 48 -2.23 -9.87 6.81
N LYS A 49 -2.39 -10.62 7.89
CA LYS A 49 -1.51 -11.74 8.23
C LYS A 49 -2.10 -13.03 7.68
N ILE A 50 -1.45 -13.62 6.68
CA ILE A 50 -1.87 -14.89 6.06
C ILE A 50 -0.76 -15.90 6.29
N LYS A 51 -1.06 -16.92 7.12
CA LYS A 51 -0.05 -17.88 7.59
C LYS A 51 1.11 -17.13 8.26
N ASN A 52 2.33 -17.35 7.79
CA ASN A 52 3.53 -16.70 8.32
C ASN A 52 3.85 -15.36 7.65
N LYS A 53 3.17 -14.98 6.56
CA LYS A 53 3.43 -13.75 5.81
C LYS A 53 2.58 -12.59 6.30
N LEU A 54 3.19 -11.43 6.46
CA LEU A 54 2.48 -10.18 6.74
C LEU A 54 2.41 -9.35 5.46
N TYR A 55 1.21 -9.15 4.95
CA TYR A 55 0.96 -8.33 3.78
C TYR A 55 0.61 -6.90 4.20
N VAL A 56 1.32 -5.94 3.63
CA VAL A 56 1.02 -4.50 3.72
C VAL A 56 0.74 -4.02 2.30
N ALA A 57 -0.50 -3.62 2.05
CA ALA A 57 -0.95 -3.23 0.73
C ALA A 57 -1.56 -1.82 0.74
N PRO A 58 -0.74 -0.78 0.54
CA PRO A 58 -1.22 0.59 0.37
C PRO A 58 -1.98 0.70 -0.96
N ILE A 59 -3.05 1.49 -0.96
CA ILE A 59 -3.95 1.67 -2.11
C ILE A 59 -3.99 3.16 -2.46
N GLN A 60 -3.72 3.48 -3.72
CA GLN A 60 -3.98 4.80 -4.30
C GLN A 60 -4.96 4.65 -5.46
N ILE A 61 -6.03 5.43 -5.42
CA ILE A 61 -7.07 5.52 -6.44
C ILE A 61 -6.88 6.83 -7.19
N THR A 62 -6.80 6.81 -8.51
CA THR A 62 -6.65 8.02 -9.32
C THR A 62 -7.09 7.83 -10.76
N PHE A 63 -7.64 8.86 -11.38
CA PHE A 63 -7.91 8.86 -12.83
C PHE A 63 -6.62 8.89 -13.66
N ASP A 64 -5.60 9.59 -13.16
CA ASP A 64 -4.31 9.77 -13.80
C ASP A 64 -3.17 9.47 -12.82
N LYS A 65 -2.50 8.33 -13.05
CA LYS A 65 -1.33 7.92 -12.29
C LYS A 65 -0.16 8.89 -12.42
N ASN A 66 -0.03 9.60 -13.56
CA ASN A 66 1.09 10.52 -13.78
C ASN A 66 0.99 11.75 -12.88
N SER A 67 -0.22 12.32 -12.75
CA SER A 67 -0.52 13.43 -11.83
C SER A 67 -0.30 13.08 -10.35
N HIS A 68 -0.33 11.79 -10.00
CA HIS A 68 -0.08 11.29 -8.64
C HIS A 68 1.22 10.46 -8.55
N SER A 69 2.16 10.65 -9.47
CA SER A 69 3.35 9.79 -9.59
C SER A 69 4.24 9.75 -8.34
N ASP A 70 4.07 10.68 -7.41
CA ASP A 70 4.82 10.75 -6.15
C ASP A 70 4.14 10.03 -4.96
N SER A 71 2.91 9.49 -5.10
CA SER A 71 2.18 8.83 -3.99
C SER A 71 2.97 7.72 -3.32
N GLU A 72 3.64 6.86 -4.09
CA GLU A 72 4.50 5.80 -3.54
C GLU A 72 5.63 6.38 -2.68
N SER A 73 6.32 7.39 -3.21
CA SER A 73 7.39 8.06 -2.47
C SER A 73 6.88 8.79 -1.23
N LYS A 74 5.69 9.39 -1.28
CA LYS A 74 5.02 10.04 -0.15
C LYS A 74 4.67 9.01 0.91
N PHE A 75 4.11 7.87 0.53
CA PHE A 75 3.84 6.76 1.44
C PHE A 75 5.11 6.31 2.17
N PHE A 76 6.18 6.01 1.43
CA PHE A 76 7.42 5.49 2.01
C PHE A 76 8.19 6.52 2.85
N SER A 77 8.00 7.81 2.60
CA SER A 77 8.66 8.88 3.38
C SER A 77 7.87 9.37 4.59
N SER A 78 6.53 9.25 4.59
CA SER A 78 5.68 9.78 5.66
C SER A 78 5.07 8.70 6.55
N ILE A 79 4.33 7.74 5.96
CA ILE A 79 3.54 6.75 6.70
C ILE A 79 4.40 5.54 7.05
N TRP A 80 5.21 5.07 6.09
CA TRP A 80 5.99 3.85 6.24
C TRP A 80 6.94 3.83 7.44
N PRO A 81 7.68 4.89 7.80
CA PRO A 81 8.61 4.83 8.92
C PRO A 81 7.93 4.50 10.26
N ASN A 82 6.74 5.08 10.51
CA ASN A 82 5.95 4.84 11.71
C ASN A 82 5.23 3.49 11.65
N LEU A 83 4.76 3.08 10.47
CA LEU A 83 4.17 1.77 10.30
C LEU A 83 5.21 0.67 10.53
N LYS A 84 6.38 0.76 9.88
CA LYS A 84 7.46 -0.23 9.93
C LYS A 84 7.95 -0.47 11.37
N SER A 85 8.05 0.57 12.20
CA SER A 85 8.42 0.40 13.61
C SER A 85 7.38 -0.42 14.39
N ASN A 86 6.10 -0.30 14.06
CA ASN A 86 5.02 -1.11 14.64
C ASN A 86 4.95 -2.54 14.06
N LEU A 87 5.73 -2.84 13.01
CA LEU A 87 5.82 -4.16 12.38
C LEU A 87 7.10 -4.92 12.75
N SER A 88 7.81 -4.47 13.80
CA SER A 88 9.03 -5.12 14.28
C SER A 88 8.80 -6.60 14.59
N GLY A 89 9.66 -7.48 14.07
CA GLY A 89 9.55 -8.94 14.21
C GLY A 89 8.96 -9.67 13.00
N PHE A 90 8.54 -8.95 11.95
CA PHE A 90 8.07 -9.53 10.68
C PHE A 90 9.00 -9.25 9.50
N GLU A 91 10.21 -8.74 9.74
CA GLU A 91 11.10 -8.22 8.69
C GLU A 91 11.39 -9.25 7.59
N GLY A 92 11.52 -10.54 7.94
CA GLY A 92 11.75 -11.62 6.98
C GLY A 92 10.50 -12.10 6.23
N GLU A 93 9.31 -11.81 6.74
CA GLU A 93 8.03 -12.33 6.25
C GLU A 93 7.11 -11.23 5.69
N LEU A 94 7.59 -10.00 5.68
CA LEU A 94 6.89 -8.83 5.19
C LEU A 94 6.79 -8.86 3.66
N LYS A 95 5.58 -8.63 3.15
CA LYS A 95 5.28 -8.51 1.73
C LYS A 95 4.53 -7.23 1.47
N ILE A 96 5.12 -6.36 0.66
CA ILE A 96 4.54 -5.06 0.34
C ILE A 96 4.01 -5.08 -1.08
N ILE A 97 2.75 -4.69 -1.24
CA ILE A 97 2.05 -4.63 -2.53
C ILE A 97 1.42 -3.24 -2.66
N PHE A 98 2.04 -2.35 -3.43
CA PHE A 98 1.46 -1.03 -3.69
C PHE A 98 0.43 -1.13 -4.81
N ILE A 99 -0.84 -0.91 -4.48
CA ILE A 99 -1.97 -1.09 -5.40
C ILE A 99 -2.39 0.27 -5.95
N TRP A 100 -2.30 0.41 -7.26
CA TRP A 100 -2.89 1.49 -8.02
C TRP A 100 -4.24 1.04 -8.58
N ILE A 101 -5.29 1.78 -8.28
CA ILE A 101 -6.60 1.62 -8.93
C ILE A 101 -6.79 2.83 -9.84
N THR A 102 -6.75 2.62 -11.16
CA THR A 102 -6.76 3.72 -12.13
C THR A 102 -7.77 3.49 -13.27
N SER A 103 -7.81 4.40 -14.24
CA SER A 103 -8.66 4.26 -15.44
C SER A 103 -8.27 3.07 -16.33
N LYS A 104 -7.05 2.55 -16.25
CA LYS A 104 -6.57 1.45 -17.08
C LYS A 104 -5.67 0.51 -16.29
N SER A 105 -5.80 -0.78 -16.54
CA SER A 105 -4.85 -1.75 -15.98
C SER A 105 -3.49 -1.61 -16.66
N ASP A 106 -2.43 -1.96 -15.94
CA ASP A 106 -1.08 -2.08 -16.48
C ASP A 106 -0.42 -3.35 -15.94
N THR A 107 0.79 -3.63 -16.39
CA THR A 107 1.57 -4.79 -15.96
C THR A 107 2.10 -4.58 -14.54
N ASP A 108 1.98 -5.60 -13.70
CA ASP A 108 2.60 -5.58 -12.37
C ASP A 108 4.13 -5.42 -12.49
N VAL A 109 4.70 -4.52 -11.70
CA VAL A 109 6.14 -4.22 -11.69
C VAL A 109 6.73 -4.58 -10.34
N LYS A 110 7.85 -5.32 -10.33
CA LYS A 110 8.66 -5.46 -9.12
C LYS A 110 9.54 -4.23 -8.99
N VAL A 111 9.46 -3.55 -7.84
CA VAL A 111 10.31 -2.41 -7.51
C VAL A 111 11.33 -2.84 -6.49
N ASP A 112 12.61 -2.69 -6.84
CA ASP A 112 13.70 -3.05 -5.95
C ASP A 112 13.89 -2.01 -4.83
N VAL A 113 14.53 -2.46 -3.75
CA VAL A 113 14.92 -1.60 -2.63
C VAL A 113 15.70 -0.39 -3.13
N LYS A 114 15.36 0.79 -2.60
CA LYS A 114 16.07 2.03 -2.89
C LYS A 114 16.63 2.60 -1.61
N ASN A 115 17.94 2.84 -1.62
CA ASN A 115 18.67 3.44 -0.52
C ASN A 115 19.33 4.75 -0.95
N ARG A 116 19.46 5.69 -0.01
CA ARG A 116 20.23 6.92 -0.19
C ARG A 116 21.42 6.92 0.76
N THR A 117 22.62 6.97 0.19
CA THR A 117 23.85 7.14 0.96
C THR A 117 24.17 8.63 1.10
N THR A 118 24.41 9.07 2.33
CA THR A 118 24.90 10.41 2.65
C THR A 118 26.16 10.30 3.51
N ARG A 119 26.80 11.43 3.83
CA ARG A 119 27.92 11.45 4.80
C ARG A 119 27.52 10.91 6.17
N ASN A 120 26.23 10.96 6.52
CA ASN A 120 25.69 10.53 7.81
C ASN A 120 25.21 9.07 7.81
N GLY A 121 25.45 8.32 6.73
CA GLY A 121 25.06 6.92 6.60
C GLY A 121 24.08 6.66 5.45
N THR A 122 23.59 5.42 5.40
CA THR A 122 22.66 4.92 4.39
C THR A 122 21.24 4.89 4.96
N PHE A 123 20.31 5.50 4.24
CA PHE A 123 18.90 5.58 4.62
C PHE A 123 18.03 4.86 3.59
N GLU A 124 17.09 4.03 4.05
CA GLU A 124 16.08 3.41 3.19
C GLU A 124 15.13 4.50 2.66
N ILE A 125 14.99 4.59 1.33
CA ILE A 125 13.95 5.40 0.67
C ILE A 125 12.68 4.55 0.54
N ASN A 126 12.82 3.32 0.06
CA ASN A 126 11.76 2.33 0.02
C ASN A 126 12.34 0.92 0.14
N PRO A 127 11.60 -0.03 0.75
CA PRO A 127 11.91 -1.45 0.69
C PRO A 127 11.65 -2.01 -0.73
N ASP A 128 11.89 -3.30 -0.96
CA ASP A 128 11.38 -3.96 -2.15
C ASP A 128 9.86 -4.18 -2.04
N TYR A 129 9.16 -4.01 -3.16
CA TYR A 129 7.71 -4.23 -3.22
C TYR A 129 7.24 -4.58 -4.63
N ILE A 130 5.97 -4.99 -4.74
CA ILE A 130 5.30 -5.18 -6.01
C ILE A 130 4.34 -4.01 -6.21
N GLN A 131 4.44 -3.33 -7.35
CA GLN A 131 3.46 -2.36 -7.82
C GLN A 131 2.43 -3.11 -8.68
N VAL A 132 1.16 -3.03 -8.30
CA VAL A 132 0.03 -3.61 -9.05
C VAL A 132 -0.80 -2.46 -9.60
N VAL A 133 -1.15 -2.50 -10.88
CA VAL A 133 -1.96 -1.45 -11.52
C VAL A 133 -3.23 -2.04 -12.09
N MET A 134 -4.35 -1.73 -11.47
CA MET A 134 -5.66 -2.28 -11.78
C MET A 134 -6.60 -1.20 -12.30
N GLY A 135 -7.26 -1.45 -13.43
CA GLY A 135 -8.30 -0.58 -13.96
C GLY A 135 -9.58 -0.61 -13.12
N PHE A 136 -10.36 0.47 -13.12
CA PHE A 136 -11.66 0.54 -12.41
C PHE A 136 -12.57 -0.64 -12.76
N GLY A 137 -12.65 -1.04 -14.04
CA GLY A 137 -13.45 -2.19 -14.47
C GLY A 137 -13.07 -3.54 -13.85
N ASN A 138 -11.81 -3.71 -13.43
CA ASN A 138 -11.37 -4.90 -12.71
C ASN A 138 -11.77 -4.89 -11.22
N VAL A 139 -12.00 -3.70 -10.65
CA VAL A 139 -12.51 -3.53 -9.29
C VAL A 139 -14.04 -3.63 -9.29
N ASN A 140 -14.68 -2.86 -10.16
CA ASN A 140 -16.12 -2.83 -10.34
C ASN A 140 -16.49 -2.30 -11.73
N ILE A 141 -17.13 -3.14 -12.55
CA ILE A 141 -17.52 -2.80 -13.91
C ILE A 141 -18.51 -1.63 -14.01
N ASP A 142 -19.34 -1.42 -12.99
CA ASP A 142 -20.30 -0.32 -13.01
C ASP A 142 -19.60 1.02 -12.79
N ILE A 143 -18.57 1.06 -11.93
CA ILE A 143 -17.73 2.27 -11.76
C ILE A 143 -17.07 2.64 -13.10
N ASP A 144 -16.51 1.66 -13.79
CA ASP A 144 -15.85 1.86 -15.09
C ASP A 144 -16.80 2.44 -16.14
N ARG A 145 -18.05 1.94 -16.18
CA ARG A 145 -19.10 2.44 -17.08
C ARG A 145 -19.50 3.89 -16.80
N TYR A 146 -19.52 4.31 -15.53
CA TYR A 146 -19.85 5.70 -15.17
C TYR A 146 -18.72 6.69 -15.49
N LEU A 147 -17.48 6.20 -15.61
CA LEU A 147 -16.29 7.02 -15.75
C LEU A 147 -15.69 7.01 -17.18
N SER A 148 -16.26 6.19 -18.08
CA SER A 148 -15.91 6.08 -19.51
C SER A 148 -16.72 7.03 -20.38
#